data_AF-A0A350T2Z4-F1
#
_entry.id   AF-A0A350T2Z4-F1
#
_cell.length_a   1.000
_cell.length_b   1.000
_cell.length_c   1.000
_cell.angle_alpha   90.00
_cell.angle_beta   90.00
_cell.angle_gamma   90.00
#
_symmetry.space_group_name_H-M   'P 1'
#
loop_
_entity.id
_entity.type
_entity.pdbx_description
1 polymer ?
#
loop_
_entity_poly.entity_id
_entity_poly.type
_entity_poly.pdbx_seq_one_letter_code
_entity_poly.pdbx_strand_id
1 'polypeptide(L)'
;MCIRDRPNTQWLEGSGIEIENGIVVDEYCRTSLPDVFAAGDVANWWSQRYGRRLRIEHFDHAGNQAVAAAKVMLGQDKPYDPVPYFWSDHYDISLQVAGTTRDHDEVIFRGAVASGSWSAFYLASGELRAALSANRFKDFSAGRRMLRAGTPVTADQLADESIELKTLLA
;
A
#
# COMPACT_ATOMS: atom_id res chain seq x y z
N MET A 1 10.15 19.72 -14.32
CA MET A 1 10.22 18.30 -14.74
C MET A 1 9.91 17.45 -13.52
N CYS A 2 8.89 16.58 -13.59
CA CYS A 2 8.43 15.77 -12.44
C CYS A 2 8.93 14.33 -12.58
N ILE A 3 10.19 14.07 -12.20
CA ILE A 3 10.83 12.76 -12.41
C ILE A 3 10.76 11.83 -11.20
N ARG A 4 10.80 12.39 -9.98
CA ARG A 4 10.74 11.69 -8.69
C ARG A 4 10.81 12.70 -7.55
N ASP A 5 10.28 12.35 -6.38
CA ASP A 5 10.60 13.01 -5.12
C ASP A 5 11.92 12.49 -4.49
N ARG A 6 12.49 13.25 -3.54
CA ARG A 6 13.64 12.83 -2.72
C ARG A 6 13.35 13.17 -1.25
N PRO A 7 13.51 12.21 -0.32
CA PRO A 7 13.24 12.47 1.09
C PRO A 7 14.21 13.53 1.64
N ASN A 8 13.65 14.57 2.26
CA ASN A 8 14.40 15.67 2.85
C ASN A 8 15.08 15.25 4.17
N THR A 9 16.28 14.72 4.06
CA THR A 9 17.03 14.08 5.15
C THR A 9 18.40 14.71 5.40
N GLN A 10 18.81 15.67 4.57
CA GLN A 10 20.14 16.29 4.61
C GLN A 10 20.42 16.99 5.94
N TRP A 11 19.40 17.57 6.57
CA TRP A 11 19.53 18.26 7.86
C TRP A 11 19.80 17.31 9.05
N LEU A 12 19.67 16.00 8.85
CA LEU A 12 19.96 14.96 9.84
C LEU A 12 21.41 14.45 9.79
N GLU A 13 22.23 14.97 8.89
CA GLU A 13 23.63 14.58 8.78
C GLU A 13 24.37 14.80 10.10
N GLY A 14 25.09 13.78 10.57
CA GLY A 14 25.79 13.80 11.86
C GLY A 14 24.92 13.56 13.11
N SER A 15 23.59 13.41 12.97
CA SER A 15 22.70 13.16 14.13
C SER A 15 22.80 11.76 14.73
N GLY A 16 23.31 10.78 13.97
CA GLY A 16 23.28 9.35 14.35
C GLY A 16 21.96 8.63 13.99
N ILE A 17 20.98 9.34 13.43
CA ILE A 17 19.79 8.70 12.85
C ILE A 17 20.20 7.91 11.60
N GLU A 18 19.75 6.66 11.52
CA GLU A 18 19.97 5.81 10.35
C GLU A 18 19.13 6.28 9.16
N ILE A 19 19.78 6.45 8.01
CA ILE A 19 19.17 6.97 6.78
C ILE A 19 19.51 6.03 5.62
N GLU A 20 18.47 5.52 4.96
CA GLU A 20 18.58 4.67 3.77
C GLU A 20 17.39 4.98 2.86
N ASN A 21 17.57 5.84 1.83
CA ASN A 21 16.45 6.34 1.00
C ASN A 21 15.25 6.81 1.87
N GLY A 22 15.52 7.61 2.91
CA GLY A 22 14.55 8.01 3.94
C GLY A 22 15.07 7.71 5.35
N ILE A 23 14.37 8.20 6.37
CA ILE A 23 14.65 7.89 7.77
C ILE A 23 14.25 6.44 8.02
N VAL A 24 15.20 5.62 8.42
CA VAL A 24 14.94 4.22 8.75
C VAL A 24 14.13 4.15 10.03
N VAL A 25 13.00 3.45 9.96
CA VAL A 25 12.16 3.13 11.13
C VAL A 25 11.82 1.65 11.21
N ASP A 26 11.54 1.18 12.42
CA ASP A 26 10.95 -0.13 12.70
C ASP A 26 9.43 -0.14 12.41
N GLU A 27 8.77 -1.27 12.65
CA GLU A 27 7.31 -1.41 12.51
C GLU A 27 6.51 -0.55 13.50
N TYR A 28 7.16 0.07 14.49
CA TYR A 28 6.55 0.98 15.47
C TYR A 28 6.85 2.46 15.17
N CYS A 29 7.36 2.76 13.98
CA CYS A 29 7.76 4.08 13.52
C CYS A 29 8.91 4.71 14.33
N ARG A 30 9.67 3.92 15.09
CA ARG A 30 10.81 4.37 15.89
C ARG A 30 12.06 4.43 15.03
N THR A 31 12.87 5.47 15.19
CA THR A 31 14.18 5.57 14.51
C THR A 31 15.25 4.79 15.27
N SER A 32 16.50 4.87 14.81
CA SER A 32 17.66 4.32 15.53
C SER A 32 17.99 5.04 16.85
N LEU A 33 17.40 6.23 17.10
CA LEU A 33 17.57 6.97 18.34
C LEU A 33 16.35 6.82 19.26
N PRO A 34 16.55 6.73 20.59
CA PRO A 34 15.46 6.64 21.55
C PRO A 34 14.58 7.89 21.50
N ASP A 35 13.28 7.70 21.70
CA ASP A 35 12.26 8.77 21.74
C ASP A 35 12.14 9.63 20.47
N VAL A 36 12.79 9.21 19.37
CA VAL A 36 12.71 9.87 18.05
C VAL A 36 11.96 8.96 17.09
N PHE A 37 10.98 9.53 16.40
CA PHE A 37 10.08 8.84 15.47
C PHE A 37 10.04 9.53 14.12
N ALA A 38 9.67 8.80 13.07
CA ALA A 38 9.41 9.38 11.75
C ALA A 38 8.13 8.80 11.13
N ALA A 39 7.44 9.62 10.34
CA ALA A 39 6.24 9.25 9.60
C ALA A 39 6.12 10.07 8.31
N GLY A 40 5.32 9.56 7.36
CA GLY A 40 5.09 10.17 6.06
C GLY A 40 6.17 9.84 5.03
N ASP A 41 6.27 10.66 3.99
CA ASP A 41 7.06 10.39 2.78
C ASP A 41 8.55 10.13 3.05
N VAL A 42 9.07 10.65 4.16
CA VAL A 42 10.46 10.45 4.61
C VAL A 42 10.70 9.12 5.32
N ALA A 43 9.67 8.46 5.84
CA ALA A 43 9.83 7.27 6.67
C ALA A 43 9.99 6.01 5.82
N ASN A 44 11.12 5.33 6.00
CA ASN A 44 11.41 4.03 5.42
C ASN A 44 11.21 2.95 6.48
N TRP A 45 10.04 2.30 6.47
CA TRP A 45 9.66 1.32 7.49
C TRP A 45 9.90 -0.12 7.03
N TRP A 46 10.15 -1.01 7.99
CA TRP A 46 10.15 -2.45 7.73
C TRP A 46 8.71 -2.99 7.66
N SER A 47 8.31 -3.52 6.50
CA SER A 47 7.02 -4.20 6.36
C SER A 47 7.19 -5.71 6.53
N GLN A 48 6.60 -6.25 7.59
CA GLN A 48 6.58 -7.70 7.84
C GLN A 48 5.81 -8.44 6.73
N ARG A 49 4.68 -7.89 6.28
CA ARG A 49 3.84 -8.40 5.18
C ARG A 49 4.60 -8.60 3.89
N TYR A 50 5.48 -7.67 3.53
CA TYR A 50 6.24 -7.72 2.28
C TYR A 50 7.68 -8.20 2.45
N GLY A 51 8.12 -8.49 3.68
CA GLY A 51 9.48 -8.95 4.00
C GLY A 51 10.57 -7.99 3.52
N ARG A 52 10.25 -6.70 3.41
CA ARG A 52 11.16 -5.67 2.88
C ARG A 52 10.84 -4.30 3.42
N ARG A 53 11.81 -3.41 3.30
CA ARG A 53 11.68 -1.98 3.56
C ARG A 53 10.80 -1.30 2.51
N LEU A 54 9.89 -0.45 2.96
CA LEU A 54 8.97 0.32 2.12
C LEU A 54 9.06 1.81 2.48
N ARG A 55 8.87 2.66 1.46
CA ARG A 55 8.66 4.09 1.61
C ARG A 55 7.57 4.51 0.63
N ILE A 56 6.51 5.12 1.12
CA ILE A 56 5.31 5.45 0.34
C ILE A 56 5.06 6.95 0.40
N GLU A 57 4.97 7.56 -0.77
CA GLU A 57 4.76 8.99 -0.98
C GLU A 57 3.27 9.24 -1.26
N HIS A 58 2.43 9.17 -0.22
CA HIS A 58 0.98 9.31 -0.37
C HIS A 58 0.31 9.85 0.90
N PHE A 59 -0.66 10.75 0.74
CA PHE A 59 -1.30 11.45 1.87
C PHE A 59 -2.01 10.49 2.86
N ASP A 60 -2.67 9.42 2.38
CA ASP A 60 -3.31 8.41 3.26
C ASP A 60 -2.25 7.69 4.10
N HIS A 61 -1.08 7.41 3.51
CA HIS A 61 0.03 6.79 4.22
C HIS A 61 0.57 7.72 5.31
N ALA A 62 0.85 8.98 4.96
CA ALA A 62 1.35 9.98 5.90
C ALA A 62 0.42 10.17 7.10
N GLY A 63 -0.89 10.33 6.87
CA GLY A 63 -1.87 10.47 7.94
C GLY A 63 -1.94 9.22 8.84
N ASN A 64 -2.01 8.04 8.24
CA ASN A 64 -2.10 6.78 9.00
C ASN A 64 -0.82 6.47 9.79
N GLN A 65 0.36 6.75 9.22
CA GLN A 65 1.64 6.51 9.90
C GLN A 65 1.87 7.50 11.04
N ALA A 66 1.43 8.77 10.88
CA ALA A 66 1.47 9.75 11.96
C ALA A 66 0.62 9.31 13.17
N VAL A 67 -0.59 8.80 12.92
CA VAL A 67 -1.45 8.23 13.98
C VAL A 67 -0.79 7.02 14.64
N ALA A 68 -0.12 6.16 13.86
CA ALA A 68 0.58 5.00 14.41
C ALA A 68 1.76 5.42 15.31
N ALA A 69 2.61 6.34 14.85
CA ALA A 69 3.71 6.87 15.64
C ALA A 69 3.22 7.52 16.94
N ALA A 70 2.17 8.34 16.87
CA ALA A 70 1.58 8.98 18.06
C ALA A 70 1.04 7.96 19.07
N LYS A 71 0.45 6.85 18.62
CA LYS A 71 0.00 5.77 19.50
C LYS A 71 1.16 5.09 20.23
N VAL A 72 2.26 4.84 19.53
CA VAL A 72 3.47 4.27 20.12
C VAL A 72 4.08 5.23 21.15
N MET A 73 4.13 6.54 20.86
CA MET A 73 4.55 7.55 21.84
C MET A 73 3.68 7.55 23.12
N LEU A 74 2.40 7.17 23.00
CA LEU A 74 1.46 7.04 24.12
C LEU A 74 1.47 5.65 24.78
N GLY A 75 2.45 4.80 24.46
CA GLY A 75 2.62 3.46 25.03
C GLY A 75 1.74 2.38 24.40
N GLN A 76 1.15 2.63 23.23
CA GLN A 76 0.38 1.63 22.48
C GLN A 76 1.24 1.03 21.36
N ASP A 77 1.89 -0.09 21.67
CA ASP A 77 2.80 -0.79 20.74
C ASP A 77 2.04 -1.65 19.73
N LYS A 78 1.40 -1.00 18.76
CA LYS A 78 0.78 -1.67 17.61
C LYS A 78 1.65 -1.49 16.36
N PRO A 79 2.09 -2.59 15.71
CA PRO A 79 2.83 -2.52 14.45
C PRO A 79 2.04 -1.79 13.35
N TYR A 80 2.75 -0.96 12.59
CA TYR A 80 2.30 -0.30 11.39
C TYR A 80 2.71 -1.10 10.16
N ASP A 81 1.77 -1.89 9.63
CA ASP A 81 2.01 -2.69 8.44
C ASP A 81 0.78 -2.73 7.49
N PRO A 82 0.38 -1.56 6.95
CA PRO A 82 -0.80 -1.48 6.09
C PRO A 82 -0.52 -2.07 4.70
N VAL A 83 -1.59 -2.46 4.02
CA VAL A 83 -1.57 -2.64 2.56
C VAL A 83 -1.47 -1.25 1.92
N PRO A 84 -0.41 -0.94 1.12
CA PRO A 84 -0.26 0.33 0.44
C PRO A 84 -1.48 0.66 -0.41
N TYR A 85 -1.83 1.94 -0.47
CA TYR A 85 -2.97 2.44 -1.22
C TYR A 85 -2.59 3.75 -1.91
N PHE A 86 -3.05 3.90 -3.14
CA PHE A 86 -2.89 5.11 -3.94
C PHE A 86 -4.11 5.31 -4.83
N TRP A 87 -4.40 6.56 -5.18
CA TRP A 87 -5.40 6.89 -6.20
C TRP A 87 -4.89 8.00 -7.11
N SER A 88 -5.44 8.07 -8.31
CA SER A 88 -5.18 9.13 -9.26
C SER A 88 -6.40 9.35 -10.14
N ASP A 89 -6.73 10.61 -10.38
CA ASP A 89 -7.80 10.98 -11.30
C ASP A 89 -7.20 11.58 -12.57
N HIS A 90 -7.45 10.93 -13.69
CA HIS A 90 -7.03 11.37 -15.02
C HIS A 90 -8.29 11.56 -15.87
N TYR A 91 -8.71 12.81 -16.09
CA TYR A 91 -9.94 13.14 -16.82
C TYR A 91 -11.18 12.46 -16.21
N ASP A 92 -11.84 11.59 -16.97
CA ASP A 92 -13.03 10.81 -16.59
C ASP A 92 -12.69 9.44 -15.97
N ILE A 93 -11.40 9.15 -15.76
CA ILE A 93 -10.93 7.90 -15.17
C ILE A 93 -10.41 8.15 -13.76
N SER A 94 -11.12 7.60 -12.78
CA SER A 94 -10.64 7.50 -11.40
C SER A 94 -9.97 6.15 -11.17
N LEU A 95 -8.65 6.16 -10.97
CA LEU A 95 -7.81 4.99 -10.69
C LEU A 95 -7.60 4.84 -9.19
N GLN A 96 -7.78 3.63 -8.69
CA GLN A 96 -7.43 3.25 -7.32
C GLN A 96 -6.63 1.97 -7.32
N VAL A 97 -5.55 1.93 -6.54
CA VAL A 97 -4.68 0.75 -6.42
C VAL A 97 -4.40 0.44 -4.96
N ALA A 98 -4.51 -0.83 -4.60
CA ALA A 98 -4.07 -1.35 -3.30
C ALA A 98 -3.06 -2.49 -3.52
N GLY A 99 -2.06 -2.58 -2.64
CA GLY A 99 -1.04 -3.62 -2.67
C GLY A 99 0.16 -3.27 -3.55
N THR A 100 0.84 -4.30 -4.07
CA THR A 100 2.01 -4.14 -4.95
C THR A 100 1.74 -4.76 -6.31
N THR A 101 1.85 -3.96 -7.37
CA THR A 101 1.70 -4.42 -8.76
C THR A 101 3.01 -4.97 -9.34
N ARG A 102 4.08 -5.00 -8.53
CA ARG A 102 5.37 -5.60 -8.88
C ARG A 102 5.38 -7.06 -8.45
N ASP A 103 6.35 -7.81 -8.99
CA ASP A 103 6.65 -9.18 -8.57
C ASP A 103 5.44 -10.13 -8.68
N HIS A 104 4.58 -9.90 -9.68
CA HIS A 104 3.44 -10.73 -10.03
C HIS A 104 3.79 -11.67 -11.19
N ASP A 105 3.10 -12.80 -11.28
CA ASP A 105 3.22 -13.74 -12.41
C ASP A 105 1.95 -13.78 -13.27
N GLU A 106 0.84 -13.25 -12.77
CA GLU A 106 -0.45 -13.25 -13.47
C GLU A 106 -1.25 -11.96 -13.21
N VAL A 107 -1.98 -11.51 -14.23
CA VAL A 107 -2.90 -10.37 -14.15
C VAL A 107 -4.27 -10.77 -14.66
N ILE A 108 -5.28 -10.68 -13.80
CA ILE A 108 -6.66 -11.03 -14.10
C ILE A 108 -7.47 -9.76 -14.31
N PHE A 109 -7.99 -9.58 -15.53
CA PHE A 109 -8.89 -8.48 -15.86
C PHE A 109 -10.34 -8.86 -15.60
N ARG A 110 -11.09 -7.89 -15.07
CA ARG A 110 -12.53 -7.95 -14.82
C ARG A 110 -13.19 -6.74 -15.46
N GLY A 111 -14.09 -6.99 -16.40
CA GLY A 111 -14.64 -5.97 -17.30
C GLY A 111 -13.71 -5.65 -18.47
N ALA A 112 -14.17 -4.76 -19.35
CA ALA A 112 -13.45 -4.40 -20.58
C ALA A 112 -12.69 -3.09 -20.42
N VAL A 113 -11.37 -3.10 -20.69
CA VAL A 113 -10.52 -1.89 -20.63
C VAL A 113 -11.05 -0.76 -21.53
N ALA A 114 -11.53 -1.12 -22.73
CA ALA A 114 -12.08 -0.19 -23.71
C ALA A 114 -13.33 0.58 -23.20
N SER A 115 -13.99 0.11 -22.14
CA SER A 115 -15.15 0.78 -21.55
C SER A 115 -14.80 1.94 -20.60
N GLY A 116 -13.52 2.06 -20.20
CA GLY A 116 -13.11 2.99 -19.14
C GLY A 116 -13.52 2.56 -17.71
N SER A 117 -14.16 1.39 -17.55
CA SER A 117 -14.59 0.84 -16.26
C SER A 117 -14.18 -0.63 -16.13
N TRP A 118 -13.09 -0.88 -15.41
CA TRP A 118 -12.46 -2.20 -15.31
C TRP A 118 -11.64 -2.34 -14.03
N SER A 119 -11.35 -3.59 -13.66
CA SER A 119 -10.42 -3.92 -12.58
C SER A 119 -9.36 -4.90 -13.08
N ALA A 120 -8.16 -4.81 -12.53
CA ALA A 120 -7.06 -5.75 -12.74
C ALA A 120 -6.55 -6.23 -11.37
N PHE A 121 -6.51 -7.55 -11.20
CA PHE A 121 -6.00 -8.20 -10.00
C PHE A 121 -4.67 -8.87 -10.31
N TYR A 122 -3.66 -8.59 -9.50
CA TYR A 122 -2.31 -9.10 -9.68
C TYR A 122 -2.11 -10.27 -8.73
N LEU A 123 -1.75 -11.43 -9.28
CA LEU A 123 -1.48 -12.64 -8.53
C LEU A 123 0.02 -12.96 -8.58
N ALA A 124 0.53 -13.56 -7.52
CA ALA A 124 1.84 -14.22 -7.53
C ALA A 124 1.69 -15.58 -6.83
N SER A 125 1.97 -16.66 -7.55
CA SER A 125 1.80 -18.04 -7.07
C SER A 125 0.38 -18.30 -6.52
N GLY A 126 -0.63 -17.75 -7.18
CA GLY A 126 -2.05 -17.87 -6.78
C GLY A 126 -2.50 -16.96 -5.63
N GLU A 127 -1.60 -16.15 -5.05
CA GLU A 127 -1.96 -15.21 -3.98
C GLU A 127 -2.21 -13.80 -4.52
N LEU A 128 -3.25 -13.13 -4.03
CA LEU A 128 -3.55 -11.75 -4.38
C LEU A 128 -2.48 -10.78 -3.85
N ARG A 129 -1.82 -10.05 -4.77
CA ARG A 129 -0.76 -9.06 -4.48
C ARG A 129 -1.20 -7.62 -4.66
N ALA A 130 -2.07 -7.35 -5.63
CA ALA A 130 -2.68 -6.04 -5.81
C ALA A 130 -4.07 -6.09 -6.45
N ALA A 131 -4.83 -5.03 -6.22
CA ALA A 131 -6.07 -4.72 -6.92
C ALA A 131 -5.99 -3.30 -7.46
N LEU A 132 -6.13 -3.14 -8.77
CA LEU A 132 -6.20 -1.87 -9.48
C LEU A 132 -7.58 -1.75 -10.12
N SER A 133 -8.28 -0.63 -9.94
CA SER A 133 -9.57 -0.40 -10.57
C SER A 133 -9.66 0.98 -11.18
N ALA A 134 -10.17 1.04 -12.41
CA ALA A 134 -10.64 2.25 -13.08
C ALA A 134 -12.16 2.31 -12.96
N ASN A 135 -12.70 3.36 -12.33
CA ASN A 135 -14.15 3.61 -12.20
C ASN A 135 -14.98 2.45 -11.59
N ARG A 136 -14.34 1.49 -10.91
CA ARG A 136 -14.97 0.34 -10.23
C ARG A 136 -14.65 0.30 -8.74
N PHE A 137 -15.07 1.32 -8.00
CA PHE A 137 -14.79 1.45 -6.55
C PHE A 137 -15.21 0.22 -5.74
N LYS A 138 -16.32 -0.44 -6.09
CA LYS A 138 -16.80 -1.65 -5.40
C LYS A 138 -15.79 -2.80 -5.47
N ASP A 139 -15.21 -3.04 -6.65
CA ASP A 139 -14.21 -4.07 -6.87
C ASP A 139 -12.93 -3.73 -6.11
N PHE A 140 -12.47 -2.48 -6.21
CA PHE A 140 -11.31 -1.98 -5.46
C PHE A 140 -11.49 -2.18 -3.94
N SER A 141 -12.64 -1.79 -3.40
CA SER A 141 -12.93 -1.91 -1.96
C SER A 141 -12.91 -3.37 -1.50
N ALA A 142 -13.51 -4.28 -2.27
CA ALA A 142 -13.44 -5.71 -2.00
C ALA A 142 -11.99 -6.23 -2.09
N GLY A 143 -11.26 -5.88 -3.15
CA GLY A 143 -9.86 -6.27 -3.36
C GLY A 143 -8.93 -5.80 -2.24
N ARG A 144 -9.07 -4.55 -1.79
CA ARG A 144 -8.30 -4.01 -0.65
C ARG A 144 -8.59 -4.77 0.65
N ARG A 145 -9.84 -5.19 0.87
CA ARG A 145 -10.20 -6.02 2.04
C ARG A 145 -9.61 -7.43 1.93
N MET A 146 -9.66 -8.05 0.75
CA MET A 146 -9.06 -9.37 0.51
C MET A 146 -7.54 -9.35 0.74
N LEU A 147 -6.85 -8.32 0.23
CA LEU A 147 -5.42 -8.09 0.46
C LEU A 147 -5.07 -7.98 1.95
N ARG A 148 -5.88 -7.26 2.72
CA ARG A 148 -5.66 -7.09 4.16
C ARG A 148 -5.83 -8.40 4.92
N ALA A 149 -6.86 -9.16 4.57
CA ALA A 149 -7.22 -10.42 5.22
C ALA A 149 -6.40 -11.62 4.74
N GLY A 150 -5.71 -11.53 3.60
CA GLY A 150 -5.05 -12.68 2.97
C GLY A 150 -6.07 -13.69 2.45
N THR A 151 -7.22 -13.22 1.96
CA THR A 151 -8.32 -14.07 1.49
C THR A 151 -7.86 -14.92 0.29
N PRO A 152 -7.94 -16.26 0.36
CA PRO A 152 -7.69 -17.11 -0.79
C PRO A 152 -8.73 -16.86 -1.90
N VAL A 153 -8.27 -16.62 -3.12
CA VAL A 153 -9.11 -16.38 -4.29
C VAL A 153 -8.51 -17.08 -5.51
N THR A 154 -9.35 -17.41 -6.48
CA THR A 154 -8.92 -17.98 -7.77
C THR A 154 -9.04 -16.96 -8.89
N ALA A 155 -8.26 -17.15 -9.96
CA ALA A 155 -8.34 -16.33 -11.17
C ALA A 155 -9.77 -16.28 -11.75
N ASP A 156 -10.44 -17.43 -11.83
CA ASP A 156 -11.81 -17.52 -12.35
C ASP A 156 -12.80 -16.69 -11.51
N GLN A 157 -12.69 -16.75 -10.17
CA GLN A 157 -13.54 -15.95 -9.29
C GLN A 157 -13.34 -14.44 -9.47
N LEU A 158 -12.09 -14.02 -9.72
CA LEU A 158 -11.75 -12.61 -9.91
C LEU A 158 -12.24 -12.09 -11.27
N ALA A 159 -12.15 -12.91 -12.33
CA ALA A 159 -12.57 -12.57 -13.69
C ALA A 159 -14.10 -12.53 -13.85
N ASP A 160 -14.84 -13.42 -13.18
CA ASP A 160 -16.29 -13.62 -13.40
C ASP A 160 -17.14 -12.46 -12.88
N GLU A 161 -17.63 -11.62 -13.81
CA GLU A 161 -18.46 -10.45 -13.49
C GLU A 161 -19.79 -10.76 -12.77
N SER A 162 -20.26 -12.01 -12.81
CA SER A 162 -21.47 -12.44 -12.10
C SER A 162 -21.26 -12.62 -10.59
N ILE A 163 -20.00 -12.75 -10.13
CA ILE A 163 -19.68 -12.91 -8.72
C ILE A 163 -19.52 -11.54 -8.06
N GLU A 164 -20.31 -11.25 -7.01
CA GLU A 164 -20.08 -10.08 -6.17
C GLU A 164 -18.83 -10.28 -5.30
N LEU A 165 -17.67 -9.72 -5.67
CA LEU A 165 -16.38 -9.94 -4.99
C LEU A 165 -16.39 -9.81 -3.45
N LYS A 166 -17.28 -8.99 -2.88
CA LYS A 166 -17.44 -8.88 -1.41
C LYS A 166 -17.88 -10.19 -0.75
N THR A 167 -18.50 -11.12 -1.47
CA THR A 167 -18.98 -12.42 -0.95
C THR A 167 -17.84 -13.42 -0.78
N LEU A 168 -16.68 -13.15 -1.38
CA LEU A 168 -15.46 -13.94 -1.20
C LEU A 168 -14.75 -13.63 0.13
N LEU A 169 -15.14 -12.53 0.78
CA LEU A 169 -14.65 -12.17 2.12
C LEU A 169 -15.44 -13.00 3.13
N ALA A 170 -14.77 -13.97 3.76
CA ALA A 170 -15.30 -14.73 4.90
C ALA A 170 -15.66 -13.81 6.09
#